data_AF-A0A6N2JYG4-F1
#
_entry.id   AF-A0A6N2JYG4-F1
#
_cell.length_a   1.000
_cell.length_b   1.000
_cell.length_c   1.000
_cell.angle_alpha   90.00
_cell.angle_beta   90.00
_cell.angle_gamma   90.00
#
_symmetry.space_group_name_H-M   'P 1'
#
loop_
_entity.id
_entity.type
_entity.pdbx_description
1 polymer ?
#
loop_
_entity_poly.entity_id
_entity_poly.type
_entity_poly.pdbx_seq_one_letter_code
_entity_poly.pdbx_strand_id
1 'polypeptide(L)'
;MQKLCFVEANQGDDLLLELGRMNQLRRLGIVKFRKEHGKALCSSVTKLTELRALSITAITDSEFIDLGCLSSPPRFLQRLYLTGRLQSLPEWLHSSDSLVKLVLKWSQLSEDPLLSLQHLPNLVHLELVQVYNGEMICFQEHGFQRLKFLGINKLESLKEDNC
;
A
#
# COMPACT_ATOMS: atom_id res chain seq x y z
N MET A 1 -23.92 8.23 1.10
CA MET A 1 -23.39 7.71 2.39
C MET A 1 -22.10 6.95 2.11
N GLN A 2 -20.92 7.43 2.54
CA GLN A 2 -19.67 6.66 2.41
C GLN A 2 -19.65 5.60 3.52
N LYS A 3 -19.76 4.31 3.15
CA LYS A 3 -19.59 3.21 4.12
C LYS A 3 -18.09 2.94 4.28
N LEU A 4 -17.59 3.18 5.49
CA LEU A 4 -16.27 2.75 5.95
C LEU A 4 -16.47 1.43 6.68
N CYS A 5 -15.71 0.40 6.30
CA CYS A 5 -15.71 -0.88 6.99
C CYS A 5 -14.33 -1.08 7.61
N PHE A 6 -14.29 -1.37 8.90
CA PHE A 6 -13.08 -1.80 9.60
C PHE A 6 -13.25 -3.24 10.05
N VAL A 7 -12.23 -4.04 9.79
CA VAL A 7 -12.23 -5.48 10.02
C VAL A 7 -10.94 -5.88 10.73
N GLU A 8 -11.06 -6.73 11.74
CA GLU A 8 -9.91 -7.48 12.25
C GLU A 8 -9.78 -8.79 11.46
N ALA A 9 -8.65 -9.00 10.79
CA ALA A 9 -8.49 -10.15 9.91
C ALA A 9 -8.51 -11.50 10.66
N ASN A 10 -8.13 -11.50 11.93
CA ASN A 10 -8.06 -12.69 12.77
C ASN A 10 -9.40 -13.10 13.42
N GLN A 11 -10.51 -12.44 13.08
CA GLN A 11 -11.86 -12.80 13.57
C GLN A 11 -12.53 -13.92 12.77
N GLY A 12 -11.87 -14.46 11.75
CA GLY A 12 -12.28 -15.64 10.99
C GLY A 12 -11.96 -15.52 9.50
N ASP A 13 -11.42 -16.57 8.89
CA ASP A 13 -10.98 -16.57 7.49
C ASP A 13 -12.12 -16.24 6.51
N ASP A 14 -13.34 -16.67 6.83
CA ASP A 14 -14.53 -16.44 6.01
C ASP A 14 -14.89 -14.95 5.92
N LEU A 15 -14.61 -14.16 6.96
CA LEU A 15 -15.02 -12.75 7.01
C LEU A 15 -14.32 -11.94 5.91
N LEU A 16 -13.05 -12.23 5.64
CA LEU A 16 -12.34 -11.58 4.54
C LEU A 16 -12.90 -11.96 3.18
N LEU A 17 -13.41 -13.20 3.00
CA LEU A 17 -14.07 -13.63 1.77
C LEU A 17 -15.44 -12.96 1.58
N GLU A 18 -16.16 -12.71 2.68
CA GLU A 18 -17.47 -12.07 2.65
C GLU A 18 -17.42 -10.59 2.26
N LEU A 19 -16.29 -9.91 2.48
CA LEU A 19 -16.07 -8.53 2.03
C LEU A 19 -16.34 -8.36 0.54
N GLY A 20 -16.05 -9.37 -0.28
CA GLY A 20 -16.31 -9.34 -1.73
C GLY A 20 -17.79 -9.17 -2.11
N ARG A 21 -18.73 -9.37 -1.17
CA ARG A 21 -20.17 -9.14 -1.38
C ARG A 21 -20.55 -7.65 -1.23
N MET A 22 -19.67 -6.83 -0.68
CA MET A 22 -19.93 -5.40 -0.38
C MET A 22 -19.57 -4.49 -1.56
N ASN A 23 -20.17 -4.68 -2.74
CA ASN A 23 -19.76 -4.01 -3.97
C ASN A 23 -19.86 -2.45 -3.96
N GLN A 24 -20.63 -1.85 -3.06
CA GLN A 24 -20.72 -0.39 -2.87
C GLN A 24 -19.70 0.16 -1.85
N LEU A 25 -18.85 -0.69 -1.27
CA LEU A 25 -17.87 -0.29 -0.28
C LEU A 25 -16.81 0.60 -0.90
N ARG A 26 -16.62 1.80 -0.33
CA ARG A 26 -15.66 2.79 -0.84
C ARG A 26 -14.39 2.86 -0.01
N ARG A 27 -14.44 2.45 1.26
CA ARG A 27 -13.30 2.52 2.18
C ARG A 27 -13.26 1.26 3.03
N LEU A 28 -12.14 0.55 2.96
CA LEU A 28 -11.89 -0.68 3.70
C LEU A 28 -10.62 -0.50 4.54
N GLY A 29 -10.73 -0.77 5.83
CA GLY A 29 -9.61 -0.85 6.76
C GLY A 29 -9.53 -2.26 7.34
N ILE A 30 -8.34 -2.84 7.32
CA ILE A 30 -8.06 -4.16 7.86
C ILE A 30 -6.93 -4.03 8.87
N VAL A 31 -7.15 -4.55 10.07
CA VAL A 31 -6.15 -4.60 11.15
C VAL A 31 -5.87 -6.04 11.54
N LYS A 32 -4.80 -6.27 12.30
CA LYS A 32 -4.34 -7.61 12.70
C LYS A 32 -4.09 -8.52 11.49
N PHE A 33 -3.65 -7.93 10.38
CA PHE A 33 -3.38 -8.65 9.14
C PHE A 33 -2.16 -9.56 9.28
N ARG A 34 -2.17 -10.69 8.57
CA ARG A 34 -1.11 -11.70 8.52
C ARG A 34 -0.92 -12.10 7.07
N LYS A 35 0.26 -12.59 6.71
CA LYS A 35 0.58 -13.01 5.36
C LYS A 35 -0.44 -14.03 4.79
N GLU A 36 -0.92 -14.95 5.63
CA GLU A 36 -1.90 -15.98 5.26
C GLU A 36 -3.24 -15.41 4.76
N HIS A 37 -3.63 -14.23 5.25
CA HIS A 37 -4.87 -13.55 4.86
C HIS A 37 -4.82 -12.95 3.44
N GLY A 38 -3.63 -12.83 2.84
CA GLY A 38 -3.41 -12.20 1.52
C GLY A 38 -4.33 -12.73 0.44
N LYS A 39 -4.40 -14.05 0.28
CA LYS A 39 -5.22 -14.69 -0.77
C LYS A 39 -6.71 -14.39 -0.62
N ALA A 40 -7.24 -14.51 0.60
CA ALA A 40 -8.64 -14.23 0.89
C ALA A 40 -8.97 -12.75 0.61
N LEU A 41 -8.10 -11.84 1.06
CA LEU A 41 -8.27 -10.41 0.82
C LEU A 41 -8.21 -10.05 -0.66
N CYS A 42 -7.22 -10.56 -1.40
CA CYS A 42 -7.10 -10.37 -2.85
C CYS A 42 -8.39 -10.79 -3.57
N SER A 43 -8.93 -11.97 -3.24
CA SER A 43 -10.17 -12.49 -3.84
C SER A 43 -11.36 -11.57 -3.61
N SER A 44 -11.43 -10.92 -2.45
CA SER A 44 -12.50 -9.97 -2.13
C SER A 44 -12.29 -8.60 -2.76
N VAL A 45 -11.07 -8.07 -2.69
CA VAL A 45 -10.73 -6.73 -3.21
C VAL A 45 -10.96 -6.63 -4.72
N THR A 46 -10.74 -7.70 -5.47
CA THR A 46 -11.06 -7.74 -6.92
C THR A 46 -12.55 -7.55 -7.22
N LYS A 47 -13.45 -7.90 -6.27
CA LYS A 47 -14.91 -7.74 -6.40
C LYS A 47 -15.40 -6.38 -5.91
N LEU A 48 -14.58 -5.64 -5.16
CA LEU A 48 -14.91 -4.32 -4.61
C LEU A 48 -14.72 -3.21 -5.64
N THR A 49 -15.57 -3.19 -6.65
CA THR A 49 -15.43 -2.30 -7.82
C THR A 49 -15.52 -0.82 -7.47
N GLU A 50 -16.12 -0.44 -6.35
CA GLU A 50 -16.25 0.96 -5.89
C GLU A 50 -15.19 1.38 -4.85
N LEU A 51 -14.22 0.50 -4.55
CA LEU A 51 -13.22 0.76 -3.52
C LEU A 51 -12.32 1.95 -3.91
N ARG A 52 -12.23 2.93 -3.02
CA ARG A 52 -11.44 4.15 -3.20
C ARG A 52 -10.32 4.31 -2.17
N ALA A 53 -10.44 3.67 -1.02
CA ALA A 53 -9.39 3.64 -0.02
C ALA A 53 -9.24 2.24 0.59
N LEU A 54 -8.01 1.75 0.66
CA LEU A 54 -7.63 0.52 1.32
C LEU A 54 -6.55 0.81 2.36
N SER A 55 -6.80 0.40 3.59
CA SER A 55 -5.83 0.47 4.69
C SER A 55 -5.60 -0.93 5.24
N ILE A 56 -4.35 -1.35 5.36
CA ILE A 56 -3.98 -2.65 5.92
C ILE A 56 -2.90 -2.43 6.97
N THR A 57 -3.15 -2.94 8.17
CA THR A 57 -2.22 -2.92 9.29
C THR A 57 -1.96 -4.35 9.73
N ALA A 58 -0.70 -4.76 9.62
CA ALA A 58 -0.24 -6.06 10.08
C ALA A 58 -0.41 -6.19 11.60
N ILE A 59 -0.50 -7.42 12.08
CA ILE A 59 -0.69 -7.70 13.52
C ILE A 59 0.52 -7.32 14.37
N THR A 60 1.71 -7.32 13.76
CA THR A 60 2.96 -6.88 14.37
C THR A 60 3.84 -6.21 13.32
N ASP A 61 4.84 -5.46 13.78
CA ASP A 61 5.80 -4.77 12.92
C ASP A 61 6.73 -5.72 12.14
N SER A 62 6.77 -7.00 12.53
CA SER A 62 7.53 -8.06 11.85
C SER A 62 6.72 -8.85 10.85
N GLU A 63 5.40 -8.73 10.86
CA GLU A 63 4.50 -9.50 10.02
C GLU A 63 4.43 -8.91 8.60
N PHE A 64 4.40 -9.78 7.60
CA PHE A 64 4.39 -9.39 6.21
C PHE A 64 2.98 -9.12 5.70
N ILE A 65 2.84 -8.05 4.93
CA ILE A 65 1.68 -7.82 4.08
C ILE A 65 2.02 -8.36 2.69
N ASP A 66 1.28 -9.36 2.23
CA ASP A 66 1.42 -9.92 0.90
C ASP A 66 0.13 -9.69 0.09
N LEU A 67 0.26 -8.86 -0.94
CA LEU A 67 -0.79 -8.54 -1.91
C LEU A 67 -0.38 -8.93 -3.33
N GLY A 68 0.61 -9.81 -3.49
CA GLY A 68 1.12 -10.27 -4.79
C GLY A 68 0.09 -11.09 -5.58
N CYS A 69 -0.99 -11.55 -4.92
CA CYS A 69 -2.09 -12.24 -5.59
C CYS A 69 -3.01 -11.34 -6.42
N LEU A 70 -2.89 -10.01 -6.33
CA LEU A 70 -3.63 -9.09 -7.20
C LEU A 70 -2.89 -8.92 -8.52
N SER A 71 -3.55 -9.25 -9.64
CA SER A 71 -3.00 -9.03 -10.98
C SER A 71 -3.13 -7.58 -11.46
N SER A 72 -4.02 -6.79 -10.85
CA SER A 72 -4.28 -5.40 -11.22
C SER A 72 -4.80 -4.58 -10.03
N PRO A 73 -4.58 -3.26 -10.02
CA PRO A 73 -5.12 -2.38 -9.00
C PRO A 73 -6.66 -2.35 -9.08
N PRO A 74 -7.37 -2.21 -7.95
CA PRO A 74 -8.80 -1.90 -7.99
C PRO A 74 -9.01 -0.57 -8.71
N ARG A 75 -9.89 -0.56 -9.72
CA ARG A 75 -10.04 0.51 -10.71
C ARG A 75 -10.07 1.93 -10.12
N PHE A 76 -10.79 2.13 -9.02
CA PHE A 76 -10.97 3.45 -8.41
C PHE A 76 -10.16 3.67 -7.13
N LEU A 77 -9.15 2.83 -6.86
CA LEU A 77 -8.35 2.93 -5.65
C LEU A 77 -7.47 4.19 -5.66
N GLN A 78 -7.87 5.19 -4.87
CA GLN A 78 -7.20 6.48 -4.80
C GLN A 78 -6.23 6.58 -3.63
N ARG A 79 -6.42 5.79 -2.58
CA ARG A 79 -5.66 5.88 -1.34
C ARG A 79 -5.27 4.50 -0.84
N LEU A 80 -3.97 4.29 -0.66
CA LEU A 80 -3.42 3.06 -0.13
C LEU A 80 -2.58 3.36 1.12
N TYR A 81 -2.86 2.63 2.19
CA TYR A 81 -2.12 2.70 3.45
C TYR A 81 -1.68 1.30 3.84
N LEU A 82 -0.37 1.05 3.90
CA LEU A 82 0.18 -0.22 4.33
C LEU A 82 1.07 0.01 5.56
N THR A 83 0.83 -0.73 6.62
CA THR A 83 1.61 -0.68 7.86
C THR A 83 2.02 -2.09 8.26
N GLY A 84 3.29 -2.43 8.04
CA GLY A 84 3.84 -3.78 8.17
C GLY A 84 4.91 -4.05 7.12
N ARG A 85 5.61 -5.18 7.23
CA ARG A 85 6.71 -5.52 6.32
C ARG A 85 6.22 -5.83 4.92
N LEU A 86 7.01 -5.45 3.92
CA LEU A 86 6.79 -5.81 2.52
C LEU A 86 8.04 -6.52 2.00
N GLN A 87 7.85 -7.62 1.28
CA GLN A 87 8.98 -8.27 0.60
C GLN A 87 9.48 -7.41 -0.58
N SER A 88 8.53 -6.81 -1.30
CA SER A 88 8.74 -5.81 -2.35
C SER A 88 7.47 -4.97 -2.48
N LEU A 89 7.52 -3.90 -3.26
CA LEU A 89 6.29 -3.21 -3.68
C LEU A 89 5.46 -4.16 -4.57
N PRO A 90 4.13 -4.25 -4.37
CA PRO A 90 3.29 -5.10 -5.22
C PRO A 90 3.33 -4.66 -6.69
N GLU A 91 3.48 -5.61 -7.62
CA GLU A 91 3.64 -5.30 -9.06
C GLU A 91 2.49 -4.46 -9.64
N TRP A 92 1.26 -4.74 -9.19
CA TRP A 92 0.07 -4.01 -9.60
C TRP A 92 0.10 -2.52 -9.21
N LEU A 93 0.94 -2.14 -8.24
CA LEU A 93 1.07 -0.75 -7.82
C LEU A 93 1.62 0.10 -8.97
N HIS A 94 2.55 -0.43 -9.77
CA HIS A 94 3.18 0.29 -10.88
C HIS A 94 2.19 0.65 -12.00
N SER A 95 1.10 -0.09 -12.16
CA SER A 95 0.06 0.15 -13.17
C SER A 95 -1.13 0.96 -12.64
N SER A 96 -0.99 1.55 -11.44
CA SER A 96 -2.10 2.23 -10.77
C SER A 96 -2.24 3.71 -11.16
N ASP A 97 -3.02 3.97 -12.21
CA ASP A 97 -3.31 5.34 -12.65
C ASP A 97 -4.23 6.13 -11.70
N SER A 98 -5.02 5.47 -10.86
CA SER A 98 -5.99 6.15 -9.99
C SER A 98 -5.42 6.57 -8.64
N LEU A 99 -4.20 6.14 -8.28
CA LEU A 99 -3.64 6.34 -6.96
C LEU A 99 -3.16 7.78 -6.77
N VAL A 100 -3.70 8.46 -5.76
CA VAL A 100 -3.41 9.86 -5.45
C VAL A 100 -2.61 9.98 -4.15
N LYS A 101 -2.82 9.06 -3.21
CA LYS A 101 -2.12 9.02 -1.93
C LYS A 101 -1.61 7.63 -1.62
N LEU A 102 -0.33 7.54 -1.31
CA LEU A 102 0.33 6.34 -0.81
C LEU A 102 0.99 6.63 0.53
N VAL A 103 0.73 5.78 1.51
CA VAL A 103 1.39 5.80 2.81
C VAL A 103 1.93 4.40 3.10
N LEU A 104 3.24 4.31 3.29
CA LEU A 104 3.93 3.08 3.66
C LEU A 104 4.59 3.28 5.02
N LYS A 105 4.41 2.33 5.94
CA LYS A 105 5.00 2.35 7.28
C LYS A 105 5.59 0.99 7.61
N TRP A 106 6.80 0.98 8.16
CA TRP A 106 7.48 -0.22 8.66
C TRP A 106 7.70 -1.29 7.59
N SER A 107 7.81 -0.89 6.32
CA SER A 107 7.89 -1.82 5.20
C SER A 107 9.23 -2.54 5.09
N GLN A 108 10.32 -1.93 5.58
CA GLN A 108 11.67 -2.52 5.62
C GLN A 108 12.14 -3.09 4.27
N LEU A 109 11.83 -2.40 3.17
CA LEU A 109 12.23 -2.75 1.81
C LEU A 109 13.76 -2.76 1.68
N SER A 110 14.26 -3.70 0.89
CA SER A 110 15.69 -3.79 0.52
C SER A 110 16.07 -2.90 -0.66
N GLU A 111 15.09 -2.57 -1.51
CA GLU A 111 15.26 -1.73 -2.71
C GLU A 111 14.69 -0.32 -2.47
N ASP A 112 15.27 0.67 -3.15
CA ASP A 112 14.78 2.06 -3.08
C ASP A 112 13.35 2.15 -3.63
N PRO A 113 12.36 2.50 -2.78
CA PRO A 113 10.97 2.59 -3.22
C PRO A 113 10.74 3.72 -4.22
N LEU A 114 11.55 4.80 -4.22
CA LEU A 114 11.31 5.95 -5.07
C LEU A 114 11.53 5.64 -6.55
N LEU A 115 12.49 4.75 -6.87
CA LEU A 115 12.74 4.29 -8.23
C LEU A 115 11.48 3.72 -8.89
N SER A 116 10.64 3.08 -8.08
CA SER A 116 9.37 2.50 -8.50
C SER A 116 8.23 3.51 -8.47
N LEU A 117 8.10 4.25 -7.36
CA LEU A 117 6.93 5.09 -7.08
C LEU A 117 6.90 6.38 -7.91
N GLN A 118 8.05 6.84 -8.40
CA GLN A 118 8.15 8.04 -9.23
C GLN A 118 7.36 7.98 -10.54
N HIS A 119 7.06 6.78 -11.03
CA HIS A 119 6.33 6.56 -12.27
C HIS A 119 4.82 6.66 -12.11
N LEU A 120 4.31 6.78 -10.87
CA LEU A 120 2.88 6.90 -10.61
C LEU A 120 2.35 8.26 -11.12
N PRO A 121 1.52 8.28 -12.17
CA PRO A 121 1.24 9.51 -12.91
C PRO A 121 0.38 10.50 -12.11
N ASN A 122 -0.41 10.00 -11.15
CA ASN A 122 -1.38 10.78 -10.40
C ASN A 122 -1.09 10.89 -8.90
N LEU A 123 0.10 10.44 -8.46
CA LEU A 123 0.47 10.50 -7.06
C LEU A 123 0.73 11.95 -6.63
N VAL A 124 -0.04 12.41 -5.66
CA VAL A 124 0.05 13.78 -5.10
C VAL A 124 0.67 13.77 -3.71
N HIS A 125 0.46 12.70 -2.95
CA HIS A 125 0.92 12.57 -1.58
C HIS A 125 1.63 11.24 -1.37
N LEU A 126 2.90 11.30 -1.01
CA LEU A 126 3.70 10.16 -0.62
C LEU A 126 4.21 10.36 0.82
N GLU A 127 3.95 9.37 1.67
CA GLU A 127 4.47 9.35 3.05
C GLU A 127 5.13 8.00 3.32
N LEU A 128 6.41 8.04 3.66
CA LEU A 128 7.26 6.89 3.94
C LEU A 128 7.79 6.99 5.37
N VAL A 129 7.46 6.02 6.23
CA VAL A 129 7.93 5.97 7.62
C VAL A 129 8.65 4.65 7.88
N GLN A 130 9.98 4.68 8.04
CA GLN A 130 10.79 3.48 8.25
C GLN A 130 10.52 2.40 7.18
N VAL A 131 10.56 2.84 5.91
CA VAL A 131 10.13 2.02 4.75
C VAL A 131 11.29 1.29 4.10
N TYR A 132 12.49 1.84 4.13
CA TYR A 132 13.64 1.36 3.36
C TYR A 132 14.85 1.22 4.28
N ASN A 133 15.55 0.09 4.17
CA ASN A 133 16.71 -0.24 5.01
C ASN A 133 18.06 0.05 4.34
N GLY A 134 18.07 0.43 3.07
CA GLY A 134 19.30 0.74 2.36
C GLY A 134 19.83 2.14 2.69
N GLU A 135 20.99 2.46 2.10
CA GLU A 135 21.77 3.64 2.47
C GLU A 135 21.50 4.86 1.60
N MET A 136 20.93 4.68 0.40
CA MET A 136 20.74 5.74 -0.58
C MET A 136 19.34 5.70 -1.18
N ILE A 137 18.75 6.87 -1.36
CA ILE A 137 17.50 7.09 -2.08
C ILE A 137 17.79 8.02 -3.25
N CYS A 138 17.35 7.62 -4.43
CA CYS A 138 17.57 8.31 -5.68
C CYS A 138 16.31 9.07 -6.10
N PHE A 139 16.45 10.35 -6.39
CA PHE A 139 15.43 11.15 -7.05
C PHE A 139 15.85 11.36 -8.49
N GLN A 140 15.12 10.75 -9.43
CA GLN A 140 15.41 10.99 -10.84
C GLN A 140 14.82 12.33 -11.29
N GLU A 141 15.57 13.04 -12.13
CA GLU A 141 15.09 14.21 -12.82
C GLU A 141 13.82 13.84 -13.61
N HIS A 142 12.76 14.64 -13.46
CA HIS A 142 11.42 14.37 -14.04
C HIS A 142 10.66 13.16 -13.45
N GLY A 143 11.12 12.56 -12.36
CA GLY A 143 10.29 11.68 -11.53
C GLY A 143 9.12 12.45 -10.91
N PHE A 144 8.03 11.75 -10.55
CA PHE A 144 6.90 12.31 -9.80
C PHE A 144 6.21 13.54 -10.42
N GLN A 145 5.46 13.34 -11.49
CA GLN A 145 4.82 14.41 -12.26
C GLN A 145 3.82 15.29 -11.49
N ARG A 146 3.18 14.77 -10.42
CA ARG A 146 2.09 15.46 -9.71
C ARG A 146 2.28 15.55 -8.20
N LEU A 147 3.45 15.15 -7.69
CA LEU A 147 3.70 15.08 -6.26
C LEU A 147 3.75 16.48 -5.65
N LYS A 148 3.00 16.67 -4.56
CA LYS A 148 2.93 17.94 -3.81
C LYS A 148 3.33 17.80 -2.36
N PHE A 149 3.29 16.57 -1.84
CA PHE A 149 3.70 16.25 -0.49
C PHE A 149 4.57 15.01 -0.50
N LEU A 150 5.77 15.16 0.04
CA LEU A 150 6.69 14.08 0.31
C LEU A 150 7.08 14.13 1.78
N GLY A 151 6.62 13.14 2.55
CA GLY A 151 7.04 12.93 3.92
C GLY A 151 7.94 11.70 3.98
N ILE A 152 9.18 11.88 4.41
CA ILE A 152 10.13 10.78 4.60
C ILE A 152 10.62 10.86 6.04
N ASN A 153 10.31 9.84 6.84
CA ASN A 153 10.61 9.79 8.27
C ASN A 153 11.34 8.51 8.65
N LYS A 154 12.21 8.61 9.66
CA LYS A 154 12.94 7.47 10.26
C LYS A 154 13.69 6.62 9.23
N LEU A 155 14.53 7.28 8.44
CA LEU A 155 15.52 6.60 7.60
C LEU A 155 16.84 6.58 8.35
N GLU A 156 17.02 5.56 9.17
CA GLU A 156 18.13 5.48 10.14
C GLU A 156 19.51 5.29 9.45
N SER A 157 19.53 4.91 8.17
CA SER A 157 20.75 4.52 7.44
C SER A 157 21.11 5.41 6.25
N LEU A 158 20.37 6.50 5.99
CA LEU A 158 20.62 7.33 4.80
C LEU A 158 21.96 8.08 4.90
N LYS A 159 22.79 7.93 3.87
CA LYS A 159 23.97 8.78 3.63
C LYS A 159 23.58 9.88 2.65
N GLU A 160 24.03 11.11 2.90
CA GLU A 160 23.89 12.22 1.95
C GLU A 160 24.84 12.01 0.79
N ASP A 161 24.33 11.96 -0.45
CA ASP A 161 25.13 12.19 -1.64
C ASP A 161 24.27 12.78 -2.78
N ASN A 162 24.88 13.67 -3.56
CA ASN A 162 24.25 14.43 -4.64
C ASN A 162 23.99 13.52 -5.85
N CYS A 163 22.73 13.10 -6.06
CA CYS A 163 22.26 12.69 -7.38
C CYS A 163 22.25 13.86 -8.36
#